data_AF-A0A931ZI49-F1
#
_entry.id   AF-A0A931ZI49-F1
#
_cell.length_a   1.000
_cell.length_b   1.000
_cell.length_c   1.000
_cell.angle_alpha   90.00
_cell.angle_beta   90.00
_cell.angle_gamma   90.00
#
_symmetry.space_group_name_H-M   'P 1'
#
loop_
_entity.id
_entity.type
_entity.pdbx_description
1 polymer ?
#
loop_
_entity_poly.entity_id
_entity_poly.type
_entity_poly.pdbx_seq_one_letter_code
_entity_poly.pdbx_strand_id
1 'polypeptide(L)' 'MAPVPKKKHTRGRTGRRRLHVKLALPNLSPCPSCKKSRLSHRTCPHCGYYKP' A
#
# COMPACT_ATOMS: atom_id res chain seq x y z
N MET A 1 -14.41 20.06 -29.19
CA MET A 1 -13.97 18.65 -29.32
C MET A 1 -12.95 18.36 -28.23
N ALA A 2 -13.11 17.28 -27.46
CA ALA A 2 -12.16 16.91 -26.40
C ALA A 2 -10.87 16.29 -27.02
N PRO A 3 -9.70 16.47 -26.39
CA PRO A 3 -8.47 15.85 -26.87
C PRO A 3 -8.56 14.33 -26.79
N VAL A 4 -8.18 13.65 -27.88
CA VAL A 4 -8.15 12.18 -27.99
C VAL A 4 -6.74 11.68 -28.29
N PRO A 5 -6.36 10.48 -27.79
CA PRO A 5 -5.07 9.88 -28.12
C PRO A 5 -5.00 9.55 -29.62
N LYS A 6 -3.95 10.05 -30.29
CA LYS A 6 -3.75 9.84 -31.74
C LYS A 6 -3.44 8.39 -32.11
N LYS A 7 -2.76 7.64 -31.23
CA LYS A 7 -2.35 6.23 -31.42
C LYS A 7 -2.33 5.48 -30.09
N LYS A 8 -2.44 4.15 -30.16
CA LYS A 8 -2.25 3.25 -29.02
C LYS A 8 -0.81 3.34 -28.49
N HIS A 9 -0.65 3.36 -27.17
CA HIS A 9 0.67 3.30 -26.55
C HIS A 9 1.32 1.92 -26.73
N THR A 10 2.63 1.89 -26.95
CA THR A 10 3.40 0.65 -27.03
C THR A 10 3.39 -0.08 -25.69
N ARG A 11 3.62 -1.41 -25.71
CA ARG A 11 3.75 -2.22 -24.48
C ARG A 11 4.86 -1.66 -23.58
N GLY A 12 6.00 -1.26 -24.16
CA GLY A 12 7.11 -0.65 -23.43
C GLY A 12 6.76 0.68 -22.75
N ARG A 13 6.04 1.58 -23.44
CA ARG A 13 5.60 2.85 -22.83
C ARG A 13 4.62 2.62 -21.68
N THR A 14 3.70 1.68 -21.86
CA THR A 14 2.72 1.31 -20.81
C THR A 14 3.42 0.68 -19.60
N GLY A 15 4.39 -0.20 -19.84
CA GLY A 15 5.21 -0.82 -18.80
C GLY A 15 6.01 0.21 -18.02
N ARG A 16 6.78 1.07 -18.70
CA ARG A 16 7.56 2.17 -18.08
C ARG A 16 6.70 3.08 -17.21
N ARG A 17 5.50 3.45 -17.68
CA ARG A 17 4.55 4.25 -16.91
C ARG A 17 4.12 3.56 -15.60
N ARG A 18 3.97 2.24 -15.59
CA ARG A 18 3.54 1.46 -14.42
C ARG A 18 4.67 1.15 -13.44
N LEU A 19 5.94 1.33 -13.80
CA LEU A 19 7.09 0.99 -12.94
C LEU A 19 7.07 1.69 -11.57
N HIS A 20 6.51 2.90 -11.50
CA HIS A 20 6.42 3.66 -10.26
C HIS A 20 5.23 3.27 -9.38
N VAL A 21 4.29 2.48 -9.91
CA VAL A 21 3.07 2.06 -9.22
C VAL A 21 3.31 0.71 -8.55
N LYS A 22 4.10 0.72 -7.47
CA LYS A 22 4.38 -0.47 -6.64
C LYS A 22 3.71 -0.35 -5.28
N LEU A 23 3.15 -1.45 -4.80
CA LEU A 23 2.65 -1.56 -3.43
C LEU A 23 3.83 -1.78 -2.48
N ALA A 24 3.85 -1.04 -1.38
CA ALA A 24 4.78 -1.28 -0.27
C ALA A 24 4.10 -2.16 0.77
N LEU A 25 4.87 -3.06 1.39
CA LEU A 25 4.39 -3.84 2.53
C LEU A 25 4.18 -2.90 3.72
N PRO A 26 3.10 -3.10 4.51
CA PRO A 26 2.89 -2.31 5.71
C PRO A 26 3.93 -2.66 6.78
N ASN A 27 4.41 -1.65 7.50
CA ASN A 27 5.26 -1.85 8.67
C ASN A 27 4.42 -2.40 9.82
N LEU A 28 4.61 -3.67 10.13
CA LEU A 28 3.96 -4.35 11.24
C LEU A 28 4.93 -4.44 12.42
N SER A 29 4.45 -4.07 13.61
CA SER A 29 5.16 -4.21 14.88
C SER A 29 4.47 -5.25 15.76
N PRO A 30 5.22 -5.95 16.64
CA PRO A 30 4.60 -6.86 17.60
C PRO A 30 3.76 -6.08 18.62
N CYS A 31 2.59 -6.62 18.95
CA CYS A 31 1.75 -6.08 20.02
C CYS A 31 2.37 -6.41 21.39
N PRO A 32 2.51 -5.44 22.31
CA PRO A 32 3.11 -5.66 23.63
C PRO A 32 2.29 -6.58 24.54
N SER A 33 0.97 -6.68 24.37
CA SER A 33 0.11 -7.54 25.19
C SER A 33 -0.04 -8.96 24.63
N CYS A 34 -0.34 -9.10 23.34
CA CYS A 34 -0.66 -10.41 22.74
C CYS A 34 0.40 -10.92 21.74
N LYS A 35 1.52 -10.21 21.54
CA LYS A 35 2.65 -10.54 20.63
C LYS A 35 2.32 -10.73 19.14
N LYS A 36 1.06 -10.57 18.74
CA LYS A 36 0.62 -10.63 17.33
C LYS A 36 1.03 -9.36 16.58
N SER A 37 1.15 -9.45 15.26
CA SER A 37 1.45 -8.31 14.40
C SER A 37 0.31 -7.28 14.47
N ARG A 38 0.69 -6.01 14.57
CA ARG A 38 -0.23 -4.88 14.50
C ARG A 38 0.40 -3.74 13.71
N LEU A 39 -0.45 -2.85 13.21
CA LEU A 39 0.00 -1.58 12.65
C LEU A 39 0.41 -0.64 13.79
N SER A 40 1.48 0.10 13.58
CA SER A 40 1.91 1.15 14.51
C SER A 40 0.83 2.24 14.62
N HIS A 41 0.68 2.81 15.83
CA HIS A 41 -0.33 3.84 16.17
C HIS A 41 -1.79 3.43 15.91
N ARG A 42 -2.08 2.13 15.85
CA ARG A 42 -3.45 1.59 15.81
C ARG A 42 -3.70 0.66 16.98
N THR A 43 -4.96 0.52 17.35
CA THR A 43 -5.44 -0.51 18.27
C THR A 43 -5.08 -1.89 17.72
N CYS A 44 -4.65 -2.81 18.58
CA CYS A 44 -4.42 -4.18 18.14
C CYS A 44 -5.77 -4.86 17.81
N PRO A 45 -5.95 -5.42 16.60
CA PRO A 45 -7.22 -6.04 16.21
C PRO A 45 -7.53 -7.33 16.98
N HIS A 46 -6.53 -7.93 17.64
CA HIS A 46 -6.69 -9.20 18.34
C HIS A 46 -7.00 -9.07 19.82
N CYS A 47 -6.57 -7.99 20.48
CA CYS A 47 -6.73 -7.83 21.93
C CYS A 47 -7.30 -6.46 22.33
N GLY A 48 -7.61 -5.57 21.37
CA GLY A 48 -8.15 -4.24 21.65
C GLY A 48 -7.16 -3.26 22.30
N TYR A 49 -5.96 -3.71 22.68
CA TYR A 49 -4.99 -2.90 23.40
C TYR A 49 -4.39 -1.80 22.50
N TYR A 50 -4.45 -0.56 22.99
CA TYR A 50 -3.81 0.62 22.43
C TYR A 50 -2.92 1.23 23.53
N LYS A 51 -1.64 1.42 23.22
CA LYS A 51 -0.77 2.23 24.08
C LYS A 51 -1.00 3.69 23.68
N PRO A 52 -1.30 4.60 24.63
CA PRO A 52 -1.29 6.03 24.34
C PRO A 52 0.09 6.50 23.89
#